data_AF-A0A842LXV4-F1
#
_entry.id   AF-A0A842LXV4-F1
#
_cell.length_a   1.000
_cell.length_b   1.000
_cell.length_c   1.000
_cell.angle_alpha   90.00
_cell.angle_beta   90.00
_cell.angle_gamma   90.00
#
_symmetry.space_group_name_H-M   'P 1'
#
loop_
_entity.id
_entity.type
_entity.pdbx_description
1 polymer ?
#
loop_
_entity_poly.entity_id
_entity_poly.type
_entity_poly.pdbx_seq_one_letter_code
_entity_poly.pdbx_strand_id
1 'polypeptide(L)'
;MEDEHVMEALGRTRVVVRDGKVVEVGEPMIKSCPLAERFEEPVFEFTKESIRRNIENRIRKVGMFTKERVVISDRDFVPFGASEMISFGIKCNILDGAVIVCDGAGTVVTSNPLLVQGIGGRMSGLVKTTPIPEVIESIERNGGFVLDKNAALIDQVRGLELAHRLGFSRVAVTITTPDEGEAIRSKFPEVTIFATHLTGISREDAERLVKVCDLMTGCASRWVREIAGPKALLQAGSSIPVFAITERGKELVLNKIKGMDKQVLVKLQRLPYQGERQPDPLR
;
A
#
# COMPACT_ATOMS: atom_id res chain seq x y z
N MET A 1 14.32 -6.36 22.87
CA MET A 1 12.98 -5.91 22.45
C MET A 1 12.24 -7.18 22.06
N GLU A 2 11.00 -7.37 22.50
CA GLU A 2 10.20 -8.54 22.08
C GLU A 2 9.86 -8.38 20.59
N ASP A 3 10.11 -9.41 19.78
CA ASP A 3 9.81 -9.38 18.35
C ASP A 3 8.28 -9.41 18.16
N GLU A 4 7.69 -8.26 17.82
CA GLU A 4 6.25 -8.14 17.71
C GLU A 4 5.85 -7.20 16.57
N HIS A 5 5.05 -7.77 15.67
CA HIS A 5 4.49 -7.06 14.53
C HIS A 5 2.96 -7.11 14.60
N VAL A 6 2.33 -5.97 14.33
CA VAL A 6 0.88 -5.84 14.25
C VAL A 6 0.53 -5.32 12.87
N MET A 7 -0.36 -6.02 12.19
CA MET A 7 -0.90 -5.56 10.91
C MET A 7 -2.42 -5.71 10.86
N GLU A 8 -3.02 -4.98 9.95
CA GLU A 8 -4.38 -5.14 9.49
C GLU A 8 -4.35 -5.82 8.11
N ALA A 9 -4.83 -7.05 8.04
CA ALA A 9 -4.89 -7.83 6.81
C ALA A 9 -6.32 -8.32 6.56
N LEU A 10 -6.64 -8.65 5.29
CA LEU A 10 -7.86 -9.38 4.91
C LEU A 10 -9.13 -8.93 5.66
N GLY A 11 -9.72 -7.84 5.18
CA GLY A 11 -10.91 -7.27 5.82
C GLY A 11 -10.60 -6.44 7.06
N ARG A 12 -9.41 -5.82 7.09
CA ARG A 12 -8.92 -4.98 8.19
C ARG A 12 -8.90 -5.74 9.53
N THR A 13 -8.60 -7.03 9.45
CA THR A 13 -8.47 -7.90 10.60
C THR A 13 -7.13 -7.66 11.26
N ARG A 14 -7.14 -7.37 12.56
CA ARG A 14 -5.91 -7.28 13.35
C ARG A 14 -5.24 -8.65 13.43
N VAL A 15 -3.96 -8.72 13.07
CA VAL A 15 -3.11 -9.91 13.17
C VAL A 15 -1.84 -9.56 13.92
N VAL A 16 -1.45 -10.40 14.88
CA VAL A 16 -0.19 -10.26 15.61
C VAL A 16 0.73 -11.39 15.25
N VAL A 17 1.96 -11.04 14.91
CA VAL A 17 3.05 -11.98 14.63
C VAL A 17 4.16 -11.74 15.63
N ARG A 18 4.64 -12.81 16.28
CA ARG A 18 5.81 -12.79 17.17
C ARG A 18 6.74 -13.92 16.79
N ASP A 19 8.04 -13.63 16.69
CA ASP A 19 9.06 -14.60 16.30
C ASP A 19 8.69 -15.36 15.01
N GLY A 20 8.15 -14.65 14.02
CA GLY A 20 7.66 -15.24 12.77
C GLY A 20 6.44 -16.16 12.90
N LYS A 21 5.70 -16.13 14.00
CA LYS A 21 4.49 -16.97 14.22
C LYS A 21 3.26 -16.12 14.44
N VAL A 22 2.15 -16.49 13.80
CA VAL A 22 0.85 -15.85 14.02
C VAL A 22 0.33 -16.25 15.40
N VAL A 23 0.33 -15.32 16.35
CA VAL A 23 -0.15 -15.57 17.73
C VAL A 23 -1.58 -15.10 17.95
N GLU A 24 -2.08 -14.17 17.12
CA GLU A 24 -3.44 -13.64 17.23
C GLU A 24 -4.04 -13.32 15.86
N VAL A 25 -5.32 -13.64 15.70
CA VAL A 25 -6.16 -13.18 14.58
C VAL A 25 -7.48 -12.68 15.15
N GLY A 26 -7.76 -11.40 14.93
CA GLY A 26 -8.98 -10.73 15.37
C GLY A 26 -10.20 -11.06 14.51
N GLU A 27 -11.29 -10.31 14.70
CA GLU A 27 -12.49 -10.44 13.86
C GLU A 27 -12.36 -9.58 12.60
N PRO A 28 -12.73 -10.11 11.42
CA PRO A 28 -12.73 -9.34 10.19
C PRO A 28 -13.89 -8.35 10.14
N MET A 29 -13.62 -7.15 9.63
CA MET A 29 -14.64 -6.11 9.46
C MET A 29 -15.57 -6.40 8.27
N ILE A 30 -15.09 -7.16 7.28
CA ILE A 30 -15.83 -7.54 6.08
C ILE A 30 -15.72 -9.05 5.84
N LYS A 31 -16.56 -9.61 4.99
CA LYS A 31 -16.65 -11.06 4.73
C LYS A 31 -15.79 -11.52 3.56
N SER A 32 -15.61 -10.71 2.53
CA SER A 32 -14.86 -11.11 1.34
C SER A 32 -14.27 -9.93 0.57
N CYS A 33 -13.29 -10.21 -0.29
CA CYS A 33 -12.66 -9.23 -1.16
C CYS A 33 -12.13 -9.90 -2.44
N PRO A 34 -12.51 -9.45 -3.65
CA PRO A 34 -12.04 -10.06 -4.90
C PRO A 34 -10.52 -10.05 -5.09
N LEU A 35 -9.78 -9.17 -4.39
CA LEU A 35 -8.32 -9.19 -4.39
C LEU A 35 -7.77 -10.39 -3.61
N ALA A 36 -8.43 -10.80 -2.53
CA ALA A 36 -7.95 -11.87 -1.68
C ALA A 36 -7.97 -13.24 -2.38
N GLU A 37 -8.84 -13.40 -3.37
CA GLU A 37 -8.87 -14.58 -4.25
C GLU A 37 -7.65 -14.70 -5.16
N ARG A 38 -6.89 -13.60 -5.35
CA ARG A 38 -5.71 -13.55 -6.23
C ARG A 38 -4.40 -13.78 -5.49
N PHE A 39 -4.44 -13.91 -4.17
CA PHE A 39 -3.26 -14.25 -3.39
C PHE A 39 -2.80 -15.67 -3.69
N GLU A 40 -1.52 -15.95 -3.40
CA GLU A 40 -0.94 -17.28 -3.59
C GLU A 40 -1.63 -18.34 -2.72
N GLU A 41 -2.11 -17.94 -1.54
CA GLU A 41 -3.10 -18.69 -0.75
C GLU A 41 -4.44 -17.93 -0.88
N PRO A 42 -5.32 -18.30 -1.83
CA PRO A 42 -6.57 -17.58 -2.04
C PRO A 42 -7.47 -17.60 -0.80
N VAL A 43 -8.14 -16.49 -0.54
CA VAL A 43 -9.12 -16.39 0.54
C VAL A 43 -10.45 -15.90 -0.03
N PHE A 44 -11.44 -16.80 -0.05
CA PHE A 44 -12.78 -16.51 -0.57
C PHE A 44 -13.71 -15.92 0.50
N GLU A 45 -13.59 -16.41 1.73
CA GLU A 45 -14.32 -15.93 2.90
C GLU A 45 -13.36 -15.64 4.04
N PHE A 46 -13.58 -14.53 4.73
CA PHE A 46 -12.77 -14.06 5.83
C PHE A 46 -13.22 -14.70 7.14
N THR A 47 -12.48 -15.72 7.55
CA THR A 47 -12.57 -16.35 8.87
C THR A 47 -11.19 -16.27 9.53
N LYS A 48 -11.12 -16.39 10.86
CA LYS A 48 -9.82 -16.38 11.56
C LYS A 48 -8.86 -17.43 11.00
N GLU A 49 -9.37 -18.59 10.63
CA GLU A 49 -8.59 -19.71 10.10
C GLU A 49 -8.09 -19.47 8.68
N SER A 50 -8.93 -18.93 7.79
CA SER A 50 -8.52 -18.62 6.42
C SER A 50 -7.51 -17.48 6.40
N ILE A 51 -7.69 -16.48 7.27
CA ILE A 51 -6.76 -15.37 7.45
C ILE A 51 -5.42 -15.86 8.01
N ARG A 52 -5.44 -16.64 9.09
CA ARG A 52 -4.22 -17.23 9.69
C ARG A 52 -3.41 -17.96 8.63
N ARG A 53 -4.05 -18.86 7.88
CA ARG A 53 -3.42 -19.66 6.82
C ARG A 53 -2.80 -18.78 5.72
N ASN A 54 -3.49 -17.73 5.29
CA ASN A 54 -2.93 -16.79 4.31
C ASN A 54 -1.68 -16.09 4.84
N ILE A 55 -1.71 -15.63 6.09
CA ILE A 55 -0.55 -14.94 6.70
C ILE A 55 0.61 -15.91 6.90
N GLU A 56 0.38 -17.09 7.48
CA GLU A 56 1.39 -18.14 7.63
C GLU A 56 1.99 -18.55 6.27
N ASN A 57 1.18 -18.56 5.21
CA ASN A 57 1.70 -18.77 3.87
C ASN A 57 2.66 -17.65 3.43
N ARG A 58 2.35 -16.38 3.69
CA ARG A 58 3.26 -15.25 3.37
C ARG A 58 4.56 -15.34 4.16
N ILE A 59 4.48 -15.64 5.46
CA ILE A 59 5.64 -15.86 6.32
C ILE A 59 6.52 -16.95 5.71
N ARG A 60 5.95 -18.13 5.42
CA ARG A 60 6.67 -19.27 4.85
C ARG A 60 7.28 -18.99 3.46
N LYS A 61 6.57 -18.25 2.59
CA LYS A 61 6.94 -18.07 1.18
C LYS A 61 7.90 -16.93 0.94
N VAL A 62 7.79 -15.84 1.71
CA VAL A 62 8.56 -14.61 1.48
C VAL A 62 9.22 -14.07 2.75
N GLY A 63 9.26 -14.86 3.82
CA GLY A 63 9.89 -14.49 5.09
C GLY A 63 9.27 -13.27 5.75
N MET A 64 7.97 -13.03 5.53
CA MET A 64 7.29 -11.89 6.15
C MET A 64 7.42 -11.99 7.68
N PHE A 65 7.84 -10.90 8.33
CA PHE A 65 8.10 -10.81 9.76
C PHE A 65 9.25 -11.73 10.26
N THR A 66 10.19 -12.10 9.38
CA THR A 66 11.37 -12.89 9.75
C THR A 66 12.64 -12.36 9.09
N LYS A 67 13.80 -12.86 9.53
CA LYS A 67 15.11 -12.53 8.93
C LYS A 67 15.25 -12.98 7.47
N GLU A 68 14.41 -13.91 7.02
CA GLU A 68 14.37 -14.41 5.64
C GLU A 68 13.53 -13.53 4.70
N ARG A 69 13.15 -12.31 5.13
CA ARG A 69 12.29 -11.41 4.34
C ARG A 69 12.84 -11.14 2.94
N VAL A 70 12.05 -11.53 1.93
CA VAL A 70 12.34 -11.25 0.52
C VAL A 70 11.92 -9.82 0.15
N VAL A 71 12.85 -8.88 0.23
CA VAL A 71 12.57 -7.44 -0.03
C VAL A 71 12.66 -7.02 -1.50
N ILE A 72 13.12 -7.91 -2.40
CA ILE A 72 13.28 -7.64 -3.84
C ILE A 72 12.28 -8.46 -4.65
N SER A 73 11.52 -7.78 -5.52
CA SER A 73 10.67 -8.44 -6.51
C SER A 73 10.43 -7.54 -7.71
N ASP A 74 10.30 -8.11 -8.91
CA ASP A 74 9.84 -7.39 -10.10
C ASP A 74 8.38 -7.71 -10.47
N ARG A 75 7.74 -8.61 -9.71
CA ARG A 75 6.46 -9.22 -10.05
C ARG A 75 5.30 -8.33 -9.63
N ASP A 76 4.50 -7.90 -10.60
CA ASP A 76 3.21 -7.26 -10.36
C ASP A 76 2.22 -8.29 -9.76
N PHE A 77 1.56 -7.93 -8.66
CA PHE A 77 0.47 -8.73 -8.07
C PHE A 77 -0.88 -8.27 -8.59
N VAL A 78 -1.01 -6.96 -8.78
CA VAL A 78 -2.18 -6.33 -9.40
C VAL A 78 -1.77 -5.25 -10.39
N PRO A 79 -2.60 -4.96 -11.41
CA PRO A 79 -2.20 -3.99 -12.45
C PRO A 79 -1.96 -2.56 -11.95
N PHE A 80 -2.74 -2.12 -10.95
CA PHE A 80 -2.75 -0.74 -10.46
C PHE A 80 -2.61 -0.66 -8.94
N GLY A 81 -1.89 -1.59 -8.31
CA GLY A 81 -1.59 -1.45 -6.88
C GLY A 81 -0.64 -0.27 -6.64
N ALA A 82 -0.63 0.24 -5.41
CA ALA A 82 0.21 1.40 -5.08
C ALA A 82 1.70 1.10 -5.35
N SER A 83 2.20 -0.04 -4.89
CA SER A 83 3.58 -0.46 -5.13
C SER A 83 3.87 -0.68 -6.60
N GLU A 84 2.95 -1.27 -7.38
CA GLU A 84 3.13 -1.45 -8.82
C GLU A 84 3.18 -0.12 -9.57
N MET A 85 2.36 0.85 -9.18
CA MET A 85 2.36 2.18 -9.79
C MET A 85 3.61 2.98 -9.42
N ILE A 86 4.04 2.93 -8.15
CA ILE A 86 5.27 3.61 -7.69
C ILE A 86 6.50 2.98 -8.34
N SER A 87 6.60 1.63 -8.31
CA SER A 87 7.69 0.88 -8.95
C SER A 87 7.76 1.20 -10.44
N PHE A 88 6.62 1.21 -11.14
CA PHE A 88 6.55 1.62 -12.54
C PHE A 88 6.99 3.07 -12.75
N GLY A 89 6.50 4.00 -11.92
CA GLY A 89 6.85 5.41 -11.99
C GLY A 89 8.36 5.64 -11.87
N ILE A 90 9.02 4.90 -10.98
CA ILE A 90 10.49 4.93 -10.84
C ILE A 90 11.18 4.32 -12.07
N LYS A 91 10.73 3.14 -12.55
CA LYS A 91 11.30 2.49 -13.77
C LYS A 91 11.23 3.41 -15.00
N CYS A 92 10.19 4.23 -15.10
CA CYS A 92 9.99 5.18 -16.20
C CYS A 92 10.51 6.60 -15.90
N ASN A 93 11.25 6.81 -14.81
CA ASN A 93 11.81 8.11 -14.38
C ASN A 93 10.75 9.23 -14.16
N ILE A 94 9.48 8.85 -14.00
CA ILE A 94 8.38 9.75 -13.60
C ILE A 94 8.57 10.13 -12.13
N LEU A 95 8.93 9.14 -11.32
CA LEU A 95 9.33 9.28 -9.92
C LEU A 95 10.83 9.01 -9.80
N ASP A 96 11.48 9.60 -8.80
CA ASP A 96 12.89 9.33 -8.49
C ASP A 96 13.09 8.73 -7.09
N GLY A 97 12.03 8.60 -6.30
CA GLY A 97 12.07 7.99 -4.98
C GLY A 97 10.69 7.60 -4.45
N ALA A 98 10.69 6.78 -3.41
CA ALA A 98 9.50 6.36 -2.69
C ALA A 98 9.75 6.33 -1.19
N VAL A 99 8.72 6.65 -0.41
CA VAL A 99 8.66 6.40 1.03
C VAL A 99 7.54 5.40 1.29
N ILE A 100 7.91 4.24 1.81
CA ILE A 100 7.04 3.08 2.02
C ILE A 100 7.30 2.46 3.40
N VAL A 101 6.47 1.47 3.76
CA VAL A 101 6.58 0.75 5.05
C VAL A 101 7.01 -0.69 4.82
N CYS A 102 7.96 -1.18 5.60
CA CYS A 102 8.42 -2.57 5.59
C CYS A 102 8.33 -3.20 6.99
N ASP A 103 7.87 -4.45 7.03
CA ASP A 103 8.01 -5.29 8.21
C ASP A 103 9.49 -5.53 8.51
N GLY A 104 9.87 -5.45 9.79
CA GLY A 104 11.26 -5.55 10.21
C GLY A 104 12.10 -4.28 10.07
N ALA A 105 11.56 -3.20 9.46
CA ALA A 105 12.33 -1.97 9.22
C ALA A 105 11.56 -0.65 9.40
N GLY A 106 10.22 -0.66 9.43
CA GLY A 106 9.43 0.56 9.57
C GLY A 106 9.42 1.38 8.28
N THR A 107 9.68 2.68 8.37
CA THR A 107 9.78 3.57 7.20
C THR A 107 11.05 3.31 6.39
N VAL A 108 10.88 3.10 5.09
CA VAL A 108 11.95 2.89 4.11
C VAL A 108 11.85 3.93 3.00
N VAL A 109 12.96 4.58 2.70
CA VAL A 109 13.13 5.46 1.53
C VAL A 109 13.95 4.71 0.49
N THR A 110 13.52 4.69 -0.78
CA THR A 110 14.31 4.04 -1.83
C THR A 110 13.99 4.60 -3.22
N SER A 111 14.99 4.58 -4.11
CA SER A 111 14.84 4.77 -5.55
C SER A 111 14.92 3.45 -6.33
N ASN A 112 15.02 2.31 -5.64
CA ASN A 112 15.04 1.01 -6.28
C ASN A 112 13.60 0.50 -6.49
N PRO A 113 13.12 0.39 -7.74
CA PRO A 113 11.75 -0.04 -8.01
C PRO A 113 11.49 -1.50 -7.59
N LEU A 114 12.52 -2.33 -7.51
CA LEU A 114 12.38 -3.72 -7.07
C LEU A 114 12.23 -3.85 -5.55
N LEU A 115 12.82 -2.92 -4.79
CA LEU A 115 12.58 -2.81 -3.36
C LEU A 115 11.13 -2.37 -3.09
N VAL A 116 10.66 -1.36 -3.82
CA VAL A 116 9.27 -0.89 -3.70
C VAL A 116 8.28 -2.03 -3.88
N GLN A 117 8.48 -2.82 -4.94
CA GLN A 117 7.56 -3.91 -5.27
C GLN A 117 7.72 -5.13 -4.35
N GLY A 118 8.95 -5.53 -4.00
CA GLY A 118 9.20 -6.66 -3.10
C GLY A 118 8.70 -6.43 -1.68
N ILE A 119 8.79 -5.19 -1.19
CA ILE A 119 8.23 -4.78 0.10
C ILE A 119 6.71 -4.65 -0.02
N GLY A 120 6.24 -3.66 -0.78
CA GLY A 120 4.84 -3.23 -0.70
C GLY A 120 3.85 -4.12 -1.44
N GLY A 121 4.26 -4.83 -2.50
CA GLY A 121 3.38 -5.72 -3.27
C GLY A 121 2.86 -6.92 -2.45
N ARG A 122 3.53 -7.26 -1.34
CA ARG A 122 3.14 -8.33 -0.41
C ARG A 122 2.57 -7.82 0.92
N MET A 123 2.74 -6.52 1.18
CA MET A 123 2.41 -5.88 2.45
C MET A 123 0.91 -5.60 2.56
N SER A 124 0.38 -5.64 3.78
CA SER A 124 -0.97 -5.16 4.11
C SER A 124 -0.85 -3.96 5.05
N GLY A 125 -1.90 -3.53 5.76
CA GLY A 125 -1.79 -2.35 6.63
C GLY A 125 -0.88 -2.61 7.83
N LEU A 126 0.40 -2.29 7.76
CA LEU A 126 1.32 -2.45 8.89
C LEU A 126 1.05 -1.37 9.94
N VAL A 127 0.75 -1.78 11.17
CA VAL A 127 0.42 -0.89 12.29
C VAL A 127 1.62 -0.72 13.22
N LYS A 128 2.34 -1.81 13.48
CA LYS A 128 3.52 -1.83 14.34
C LYS A 128 4.50 -2.88 13.84
N THR A 129 5.79 -2.61 13.99
CA THR A 129 6.85 -3.57 13.74
C THR A 129 8.02 -3.32 14.68
N THR A 130 8.85 -4.34 14.86
CA THR A 130 10.16 -4.27 15.51
C THR A 130 11.28 -4.38 14.48
N PRO A 131 12.49 -3.90 14.79
CA PRO A 131 13.63 -4.01 13.89
C PRO A 131 14.11 -5.47 13.78
N ILE A 132 14.31 -5.92 12.55
CA ILE A 132 14.98 -7.20 12.23
C ILE A 132 16.26 -6.84 11.48
N PRO A 133 17.45 -7.00 12.10
CA PRO A 133 18.73 -6.55 11.53
C PRO A 133 18.98 -7.05 10.10
N GLU A 134 18.70 -8.32 9.82
CA GLU A 134 18.93 -8.92 8.51
C GLU A 134 18.04 -8.31 7.42
N VAL A 135 16.83 -7.88 7.79
CA VAL A 135 15.91 -7.19 6.85
C VAL A 135 16.41 -5.79 6.56
N ILE A 136 16.84 -5.05 7.59
CA ILE A 136 17.43 -3.71 7.45
C ILE A 136 18.68 -3.77 6.56
N GLU A 137 19.60 -4.70 6.85
CA GLU A 137 20.81 -4.90 6.05
C GLU A 137 20.49 -5.26 4.60
N SER A 138 19.48 -6.11 4.37
CA SER A 138 19.04 -6.47 3.03
C SER A 138 18.46 -5.27 2.27
N ILE A 139 17.69 -4.41 2.93
CA ILE A 139 17.17 -3.17 2.35
C ILE A 139 18.32 -2.23 1.96
N GLU A 140 19.27 -2.00 2.86
CA GLU A 140 20.38 -1.06 2.62
C GLU A 140 21.32 -1.54 1.52
N ARG A 141 21.64 -2.85 1.51
CA ARG A 141 22.45 -3.46 0.45
C ARG A 141 21.81 -3.32 -0.94
N ASN A 142 20.50 -3.16 -1.00
CA ASN A 142 19.76 -2.99 -2.25
C ASN A 142 19.36 -1.53 -2.55
N GLY A 143 19.98 -0.55 -1.89
CA GLY A 143 19.75 0.87 -2.17
C GLY A 143 18.50 1.46 -1.51
N GLY A 144 18.04 0.87 -0.40
CA GLY A 144 17.07 1.48 0.49
C GLY A 144 17.73 2.16 1.69
N PHE A 145 17.00 3.06 2.33
CA PHE A 145 17.42 3.78 3.53
C PHE A 145 16.34 3.61 4.59
N VAL A 146 16.69 3.03 5.73
CA VAL A 146 15.76 2.81 6.85
C VAL A 146 15.79 4.04 7.77
N LEU A 147 14.61 4.58 8.09
CA LEU A 147 14.48 5.81 8.88
C LEU A 147 15.05 5.66 10.31
N ASP A 148 14.67 4.59 11.00
CA ASP A 148 15.12 4.28 12.35
C ASP A 148 15.43 2.79 12.48
N LYS A 149 16.72 2.45 12.50
CA LYS A 149 17.19 1.06 12.58
C LYS A 149 17.00 0.42 13.96
N ASN A 150 16.81 1.24 15.00
CA ASN A 150 16.72 0.78 16.39
C ASN A 150 15.29 0.54 16.84
N ALA A 151 14.34 1.30 16.31
CA ALA A 151 12.93 1.19 16.69
C ALA A 151 12.00 0.82 15.53
N ALA A 152 12.49 0.78 14.28
CA ALA A 152 11.69 0.51 13.09
C ALA A 152 10.44 1.40 13.01
N LEU A 153 10.61 2.70 13.26
CA LEU A 153 9.52 3.67 13.32
C LEU A 153 8.80 3.77 11.97
N ILE A 154 7.47 3.79 12.04
CA ILE A 154 6.59 4.11 10.91
C ILE A 154 6.24 5.59 11.04
N ASP A 155 6.86 6.40 10.21
CA ASP A 155 6.68 7.85 10.12
C ASP A 155 6.96 8.31 8.69
N GLN A 156 5.89 8.61 7.95
CA GLN A 156 5.99 9.00 6.55
C GLN A 156 6.52 10.43 6.36
N VAL A 157 6.22 11.34 7.30
CA VAL A 157 6.67 12.73 7.25
C VAL A 157 8.20 12.78 7.39
N ARG A 158 8.75 12.10 8.41
CA ARG A 158 10.21 12.02 8.60
C ARG A 158 10.89 11.18 7.52
N GLY A 159 10.19 10.19 6.95
CA GLY A 159 10.62 9.49 5.75
C GLY A 159 10.83 10.43 4.56
N LEU A 160 9.90 11.36 4.33
CA LEU A 160 10.03 12.37 3.27
C LEU A 160 11.12 13.39 3.56
N GLU A 161 11.31 13.80 4.82
CA GLU A 161 12.46 14.63 5.20
C GLU A 161 13.79 13.94 4.88
N LEU A 162 13.89 12.64 5.15
CA LEU A 162 15.05 11.84 4.79
C LEU A 162 15.21 11.77 3.26
N ALA A 163 14.13 11.52 2.52
CA ALA A 163 14.15 11.49 1.06
C ALA A 163 14.68 12.80 0.46
N HIS A 164 14.23 13.94 0.98
CA HIS A 164 14.70 15.24 0.55
C HIS A 164 16.19 15.47 0.86
N ARG A 165 16.65 15.07 2.06
CA ARG A 165 18.09 15.13 2.42
C ARG A 165 18.97 14.26 1.52
N LEU A 166 18.42 13.15 1.01
CA LEU A 166 19.08 12.25 0.06
C LEU A 166 19.04 12.77 -1.39
N GLY A 167 18.37 13.90 -1.65
CA GLY A 167 18.32 14.55 -2.96
C GLY A 167 17.19 14.08 -3.87
N PHE A 168 16.21 13.32 -3.37
CA PHE A 168 15.04 12.94 -4.16
C PHE A 168 14.06 14.12 -4.31
N SER A 169 13.45 14.24 -5.49
CA SER A 169 12.62 15.40 -5.87
C SER A 169 11.21 15.04 -6.31
N ARG A 170 11.03 13.86 -6.93
CA ARG A 170 9.76 13.34 -7.44
C ARG A 170 9.42 12.09 -6.66
N VAL A 171 9.09 12.29 -5.39
CA VAL A 171 8.86 11.20 -4.42
C VAL A 171 7.38 10.84 -4.37
N ALA A 172 7.11 9.54 -4.30
CA ALA A 172 5.80 9.02 -3.92
C ALA A 172 5.79 8.50 -2.49
N VAL A 173 4.65 8.65 -1.81
CA VAL A 173 4.47 8.17 -0.43
C VAL A 173 3.15 7.42 -0.31
N THR A 174 3.15 6.34 0.47
CA THR A 174 1.92 5.65 0.88
C THR A 174 1.52 6.07 2.28
N ILE A 175 0.26 6.48 2.45
CA ILE A 175 -0.32 6.85 3.75
C ILE A 175 -1.59 6.05 4.03
N THR A 176 -2.01 6.03 5.30
CA THR A 176 -3.25 5.38 5.73
C THR A 176 -4.19 6.32 6.46
N THR A 177 -3.73 7.53 6.85
CA THR A 177 -4.53 8.49 7.62
C THR A 177 -4.59 9.89 7.00
N PRO A 178 -5.68 10.66 7.20
CA PRO A 178 -5.76 12.04 6.74
C PRO A 178 -4.76 12.96 7.44
N ASP A 179 -4.47 12.76 8.73
CA ASP A 179 -3.53 13.59 9.49
C ASP A 179 -2.12 13.53 8.87
N GLU A 180 -1.65 12.33 8.50
CA GLU A 180 -0.41 12.16 7.74
C GLU A 180 -0.48 12.89 6.40
N GLY A 181 -1.57 12.72 5.65
CA GLY A 181 -1.74 13.35 4.33
C GLY A 181 -1.74 14.88 4.38
N GLU A 182 -2.38 15.47 5.38
CA GLU A 182 -2.43 16.92 5.60
C GLU A 182 -1.05 17.45 6.00
N ALA A 183 -0.36 16.78 6.92
CA ALA A 183 1.00 17.14 7.33
C ALA A 183 1.97 17.08 6.14
N ILE A 184 1.90 16.01 5.34
CA ILE A 184 2.72 15.85 4.14
C ILE A 184 2.39 16.91 3.10
N ARG A 185 1.11 17.12 2.77
CA ARG A 185 0.72 18.09 1.73
C ARG A 185 1.10 19.52 2.13
N SER A 186 1.05 19.86 3.41
CA SER A 186 1.48 21.16 3.91
C SER A 186 3.00 21.37 3.81
N LYS A 187 3.81 20.32 3.98
CA LYS A 187 5.27 20.43 4.04
C LYS A 187 5.96 20.14 2.71
N PHE A 188 5.38 19.25 1.91
CA PHE A 188 5.91 18.71 0.66
C PHE A 188 4.81 18.69 -0.42
N PRO A 189 4.37 19.87 -0.91
CA PRO A 189 3.24 19.97 -1.84
C PRO A 189 3.46 19.27 -3.19
N GLU A 190 4.70 18.99 -3.56
CA GLU A 190 5.11 18.29 -4.79
C GLU A 190 5.01 16.76 -4.71
N VAL A 191 4.95 16.19 -3.50
CA VAL A 191 4.95 14.73 -3.30
C VAL A 191 3.68 14.10 -3.87
N THR A 192 3.85 12.91 -4.48
CA THR A 192 2.72 12.10 -4.96
C THR A 192 2.18 11.23 -3.82
N ILE A 193 0.96 11.51 -3.35
CA ILE A 193 0.39 10.84 -2.18
C ILE A 193 -0.59 9.75 -2.59
N PHE A 194 -0.32 8.53 -2.14
CA PHE A 194 -1.18 7.35 -2.29
C PHE A 194 -1.85 7.02 -0.96
N ALA A 195 -3.17 7.20 -0.88
CA ALA A 195 -3.93 6.68 0.25
C ALA A 195 -4.35 5.23 -0.02
N THR A 196 -3.87 4.33 0.84
CA THR A 196 -4.15 2.89 0.73
C THR A 196 -4.76 2.36 2.02
N HIS A 197 -5.21 1.11 2.01
CA HIS A 197 -5.74 0.44 3.20
C HIS A 197 -6.94 1.16 3.85
N LEU A 198 -7.85 1.67 3.01
CA LEU A 198 -8.92 2.57 3.44
C LEU A 198 -10.23 1.87 3.87
N THR A 199 -10.23 0.56 4.09
CA THR A 199 -11.45 -0.17 4.48
C THR A 199 -12.06 0.39 5.77
N GLY A 200 -13.34 0.75 5.74
CA GLY A 200 -14.07 1.23 6.92
C GLY A 200 -13.54 2.55 7.52
N ILE A 201 -12.86 3.39 6.73
CA ILE A 201 -12.56 4.77 7.16
C ILE A 201 -13.87 5.55 7.33
N SER A 202 -13.84 6.58 8.18
CA SER A 202 -15.01 7.44 8.38
C SER A 202 -15.29 8.29 7.14
N ARG A 203 -16.52 8.83 7.07
CA ARG A 203 -16.88 9.81 6.04
C ARG A 203 -15.99 11.05 6.11
N GLU A 204 -15.76 11.55 7.33
CA GLU A 204 -14.93 12.72 7.57
C GLU A 204 -13.49 12.49 7.06
N ASP A 205 -12.89 11.36 7.39
CA ASP A 205 -11.54 11.02 6.92
C ASP A 205 -11.48 10.90 5.40
N ALA A 206 -12.51 10.34 4.76
CA ALA A 206 -12.60 10.28 3.30
C ALA A 206 -12.69 11.69 2.67
N GLU A 207 -13.45 12.60 3.27
CA GLU A 207 -13.57 14.00 2.83
C GLU A 207 -12.27 14.80 3.03
N ARG A 208 -11.47 14.44 4.03
CA ARG A 208 -10.15 15.02 4.29
C ARG A 208 -9.10 14.47 3.31
N LEU A 209 -9.01 13.14 3.18
CA LEU A 209 -8.06 12.47 2.29
C LEU A 209 -8.19 12.91 0.83
N VAL A 210 -9.41 13.06 0.32
CA VAL A 210 -9.62 13.46 -1.09
C VAL A 210 -9.08 14.86 -1.40
N LYS A 211 -8.86 15.72 -0.39
CA LYS A 211 -8.31 17.06 -0.57
C LYS A 211 -6.78 17.06 -0.67
N VAL A 212 -6.13 16.02 -0.15
CA VAL A 212 -4.67 15.97 -0.01
C VAL A 212 -4.02 14.90 -0.87
N CYS A 213 -4.74 13.85 -1.25
CA CYS A 213 -4.20 12.70 -2.00
C CYS A 213 -4.24 12.88 -3.52
N ASP A 214 -3.27 12.28 -4.20
CA ASP A 214 -3.23 12.19 -5.67
C ASP A 214 -3.94 10.92 -6.16
N LEU A 215 -3.77 9.82 -5.41
CA LEU A 215 -4.33 8.50 -5.71
C LEU A 215 -4.96 7.91 -4.46
N MET A 216 -6.17 7.36 -4.58
CA MET A 216 -6.88 6.72 -3.48
C MET A 216 -7.41 5.34 -3.88
N THR A 217 -7.16 4.31 -3.09
CA THR A 217 -7.74 2.98 -3.31
C THR A 217 -9.12 2.88 -2.67
N GLY A 218 -10.14 2.48 -3.42
CA GLY A 218 -11.53 2.38 -2.93
C GLY A 218 -11.77 1.33 -1.85
N CYS A 219 -10.94 0.28 -1.77
CA CYS A 219 -11.01 -0.82 -0.79
C CYS A 219 -12.46 -1.26 -0.51
N ALA A 220 -12.75 -1.73 0.72
CA ALA A 220 -14.12 -1.94 1.19
C ALA A 220 -14.64 -0.70 1.92
N SER A 221 -14.40 0.50 1.36
CA SER A 221 -14.93 1.74 1.90
C SER A 221 -16.06 2.27 1.03
N ARG A 222 -17.24 2.40 1.63
CA ARG A 222 -18.38 3.10 1.04
C ARG A 222 -18.02 4.57 0.81
N TRP A 223 -17.48 5.22 1.84
CA TRP A 223 -17.23 6.65 1.84
C TRP A 223 -16.17 7.06 0.82
N VAL A 224 -15.07 6.32 0.69
CA VAL A 224 -14.08 6.59 -0.38
C VAL A 224 -14.74 6.49 -1.75
N ARG A 225 -15.55 5.47 -2.00
CA ARG A 225 -16.20 5.30 -3.32
C ARG A 225 -17.18 6.44 -3.62
N GLU A 226 -18.00 6.85 -2.66
CA GLU A 226 -18.99 7.93 -2.82
C GLU A 226 -18.36 9.32 -2.92
N ILE A 227 -17.21 9.56 -2.26
CA ILE A 227 -16.56 10.88 -2.20
C ILE A 227 -15.47 11.04 -3.25
N ALA A 228 -14.56 10.07 -3.35
CA ALA A 228 -13.43 10.13 -4.27
C ALA A 228 -13.87 9.81 -5.70
N GLY A 229 -14.81 8.88 -5.88
CA GLY A 229 -15.31 8.48 -7.20
C GLY A 229 -15.79 9.64 -8.07
N PRO A 230 -16.76 10.47 -7.63
CA PRO A 230 -17.26 11.59 -8.42
C PRO A 230 -16.24 12.70 -8.66
N LYS A 231 -15.18 12.78 -7.84
CA LYS A 231 -14.11 13.78 -7.95
C LYS A 231 -12.91 13.28 -8.76
N ALA A 232 -12.83 11.98 -9.00
CA ALA A 232 -11.73 11.38 -9.71
C ALA A 232 -11.72 11.80 -11.18
N LEU A 233 -10.54 12.15 -11.67
CA LEU A 233 -10.30 12.42 -13.08
C LEU A 233 -10.19 11.12 -13.90
N LEU A 234 -9.83 10.02 -13.23
CA LEU A 234 -9.72 8.69 -13.81
C LEU A 234 -9.93 7.64 -12.73
N GLN A 235 -10.58 6.53 -13.11
CA GLN A 235 -10.67 5.32 -12.28
C GLN A 235 -9.99 4.16 -12.99
N ALA A 236 -9.12 3.43 -12.27
CA ALA A 236 -8.53 2.19 -12.74
C ALA A 236 -9.06 0.99 -11.94
N GLY A 237 -9.60 -0.01 -12.64
CA GLY A 237 -10.23 -1.18 -12.04
C GLY A 237 -11.69 -0.95 -11.60
N SER A 238 -12.44 -2.03 -11.42
CA SER A 238 -13.87 -2.00 -11.08
C SER A 238 -14.19 -2.66 -9.73
N SER A 239 -13.48 -3.73 -9.36
CA SER A 239 -13.69 -4.42 -8.08
C SER A 239 -13.09 -3.67 -6.89
N ILE A 240 -11.83 -3.27 -7.03
CA ILE A 240 -11.12 -2.40 -6.08
C ILE A 240 -10.58 -1.24 -6.91
N PRO A 241 -11.39 -0.19 -7.10
CA PRO A 241 -10.99 0.92 -7.96
C PRO A 241 -9.84 1.70 -7.33
N VAL A 242 -8.95 2.20 -8.17
CA VAL A 242 -8.02 3.27 -7.82
C VAL A 242 -8.51 4.55 -8.47
N PHE A 243 -8.74 5.57 -7.65
CA PHE A 243 -9.19 6.88 -8.07
C PHE A 243 -7.99 7.82 -8.18
N ALA A 244 -7.74 8.33 -9.37
CA ALA A 244 -6.80 9.42 -9.60
C ALA A 244 -7.52 10.75 -9.40
N ILE A 245 -7.14 11.49 -8.35
CA ILE A 245 -7.82 12.71 -7.89
C ILE A 245 -7.22 13.95 -8.54
N THR A 246 -5.91 13.96 -8.76
CA THR A 246 -5.16 15.08 -9.34
C THR A 246 -4.66 14.72 -10.75
N GLU A 247 -4.29 15.72 -11.54
CA GLU A 247 -3.67 15.49 -12.86
C GLU A 247 -2.38 14.67 -12.73
N ARG A 248 -1.57 14.90 -11.68
CA ARG A 248 -0.37 14.09 -11.38
C ARG A 248 -0.71 12.62 -11.18
N GLY A 249 -1.74 12.32 -10.38
CA GLY A 249 -2.21 10.95 -10.17
C GLY A 249 -2.72 10.31 -11.47
N LYS A 250 -3.45 11.07 -12.28
CA LYS A 250 -4.00 10.62 -13.56
C LYS A 250 -2.89 10.34 -14.58
N GLU A 251 -1.90 11.21 -14.69
CA GLU A 251 -0.73 11.02 -15.55
C GLU A 251 0.00 9.73 -15.20
N LEU A 252 0.21 9.44 -13.92
CA LEU A 252 0.88 8.20 -13.50
C LEU A 252 0.09 6.96 -13.94
N VAL A 253 -1.24 6.97 -13.78
CA VAL A 253 -2.09 5.85 -14.21
C VAL A 253 -2.09 5.70 -15.74
N LEU A 254 -2.17 6.80 -16.49
CA LEU A 254 -2.12 6.77 -17.95
C LEU A 254 -0.77 6.26 -18.48
N ASN A 255 0.34 6.65 -17.83
CA ASN A 255 1.65 6.12 -18.16
C ASN A 255 1.74 4.62 -17.85
N LYS A 256 1.19 4.15 -16.71
CA LYS A 256 1.10 2.72 -16.41
C LYS A 256 0.31 1.98 -17.49
N ILE A 257 -0.84 2.51 -17.92
CA ILE A 257 -1.64 1.95 -19.02
C ILE A 257 -0.82 1.87 -20.32
N LYS A 258 -0.12 2.94 -20.69
CA LYS A 258 0.71 3.00 -21.89
C LYS A 258 1.85 1.98 -21.88
N GLY A 259 2.44 1.72 -20.70
CA GLY A 259 3.55 0.79 -20.52
C GLY A 259 3.15 -0.67 -20.29
N MET A 260 1.86 -0.98 -20.22
CA MET A 260 1.37 -2.35 -20.00
C MET A 260 1.23 -3.12 -21.32
N ASP A 261 1.70 -4.36 -21.33
CA ASP A 261 1.45 -5.32 -22.41
C ASP A 261 0.09 -6.02 -22.24
N LYS A 262 -0.99 -5.23 -22.18
CA LYS A 262 -2.36 -5.72 -22.05
C LYS A 262 -3.30 -4.85 -22.87
N GLN A 263 -4.37 -5.46 -23.40
CA GLN A 263 -5.46 -4.69 -23.99
C GLN A 263 -6.17 -3.85 -22.92
N VAL A 264 -6.51 -2.60 -23.28
CA VAL A 264 -7.18 -1.65 -22.37
C VAL A 264 -8.43 -1.10 -23.04
N LEU A 265 -9.55 -1.13 -22.31
CA LEU A 265 -10.80 -0.49 -22.70
C LEU A 265 -10.90 0.88 -22.01
N VAL A 266 -11.01 1.94 -22.79
CA VAL A 266 -11.28 3.30 -22.29
C VAL A 266 -12.69 3.70 -22.70
N LYS A 267 -13.51 4.05 -21.71
CA LYS A 267 -14.90 4.47 -21.91
C LYS A 267 -15.20 5.68 -21.02
N LEU A 268 -15.85 6.69 -21.57
CA LEU A 268 -16.37 7.82 -20.79
C LEU A 268 -17.62 7.38 -20.02
N GLN A 269 -17.64 7.61 -18.70
CA GLN A 269 -18.76 7.29 -17.84
C GLN A 269 -18.70 8.13 -16.55
N ARG A 270 -19.83 8.28 -15.85
CA ARG A 270 -19.84 8.84 -14.50
C ARG A 270 -19.15 7.88 -13.52
N LEU A 271 -18.28 8.43 -12.68
CA LEU A 271 -17.55 7.68 -11.65
C LEU A 271 -18.23 7.84 -10.28
N PRO A 272 -18.12 6.84 -9.39
CA PRO A 272 -17.38 5.59 -9.55
C PRO A 272 -18.11 4.58 -10.44
N TYR A 273 -17.38 3.90 -11.33
CA TYR A 273 -17.90 2.69 -11.99
C TYR A 273 -17.78 1.51 -11.03
N GLN A 274 -18.87 0.80 -10.78
CA GLN A 274 -18.89 -0.38 -9.93
C GLN A 274 -18.99 -1.64 -10.80
N GLY A 275 -18.07 -2.58 -10.59
CA GLY A 275 -18.15 -3.90 -11.21
C GLY A 275 -19.10 -4.84 -10.45
N GLU A 276 -19.39 -6.00 -11.04
CA GLU A 276 -20.26 -7.02 -10.44
C GLU A 276 -19.70 -7.60 -9.13
N ARG A 277 -18.37 -7.70 -9.01
CA ARG A 277 -17.69 -8.21 -7.82
C ARG A 277 -16.99 -7.08 -7.10
N GLN A 278 -17.28 -6.92 -5.82
CA GLN A 278 -16.64 -5.95 -4.92
C GLN A 278 -16.45 -6.57 -3.53
N PRO A 279 -15.66 -5.95 -2.64
CA PRO A 279 -15.61 -6.38 -1.26
C PRO A 279 -16.99 -6.28 -0.59
N ASP A 280 -17.31 -7.21 0.29
CA ASP A 280 -18.62 -7.27 0.96
C ASP A 280 -18.48 -7.44 2.48
N PRO A 281 -19.20 -6.65 3.29
CA PRO A 281 -19.88 -5.40 2.93
C PRO A 281 -18.88 -4.27 2.62
N LEU A 282 -19.35 -3.22 1.94
CA LEU A 282 -18.67 -1.92 1.96
C LEU A 282 -18.98 -1.21 3.29
N ARG A 283 -17.94 -0.75 3.97
CA ARG A 283 -18.01 -0.13 5.30
C ARG A 283 -17.87 1.38 5.25
#